data_AF-A0A6J4LHY4-F1
#
_entry.id   AF-A0A6J4LHY4-F1
#
_cell.length_a   1.000
_cell.length_b   1.000
_cell.length_c   1.000
_cell.angle_alpha   90.00
_cell.angle_beta   90.00
_cell.angle_gamma   90.00
#
_symmetry.space_group_name_H-M   'P 1'
#
loop_
_entity.id
_entity.type
_entity.pdbx_description
1 polymer ?
#
loop_
_entity_poly.entity_id
_entity_poly.type
_entity_poly.pdbx_seq_one_letter_code
_entity_poly.pdbx_strand_id
1 'polypeptide(L)'
;MPAGAILRVPTSRRSTMSDHVYRITEVVGSSTESVDQAIRTGIARVSRTVRGVEWFEAKEIRGSVADGEVTFQVTLKVGFRLED
;
A
#
# COMPACT_ATOMS: atom_id res chain seq x y z
N MET A 1 64.18 13.77 0.23
CA MET A 1 62.92 14.49 0.50
C MET A 1 61.90 14.09 -0.56
N PRO A 2 60.83 13.31 -0.28
CA PRO A 2 59.68 13.22 -1.17
C PRO A 2 58.44 13.88 -0.55
N ALA A 3 57.77 14.72 -1.33
CA ALA A 3 56.52 15.37 -0.97
C ALA A 3 55.34 14.39 -1.12
N GLY A 4 54.55 14.23 -0.06
CA GLY A 4 53.34 13.41 -0.06
C GLY A 4 52.18 14.12 -0.75
N ALA A 5 51.71 13.55 -1.85
CA ALA A 5 50.44 13.95 -2.47
C ALA A 5 49.29 13.25 -1.74
N ILE A 6 48.44 14.04 -1.08
CA ILE A 6 47.29 13.56 -0.31
C ILE A 6 46.14 13.32 -1.30
N LEU A 7 45.79 12.05 -1.55
CA LEU A 7 44.64 11.68 -2.37
C LEU A 7 43.34 12.09 -1.64
N ARG A 8 42.63 13.07 -2.18
CA ARG A 8 41.35 13.57 -1.65
C ARG A 8 40.26 12.54 -1.97
N VAL A 9 39.71 11.89 -0.95
CA VAL A 9 38.58 10.96 -1.07
C VAL A 9 37.35 11.73 -1.56
N PRO A 10 36.68 11.32 -2.65
CA PRO A 10 35.39 11.90 -3.01
C PRO A 10 34.34 11.42 -1.99
N THR A 11 33.80 12.36 -1.21
CA THR A 11 32.63 12.14 -0.35
C THR A 11 31.48 11.62 -1.20
N SER A 12 31.07 10.37 -0.94
CA SER A 12 29.86 9.78 -1.47
C SER A 12 28.68 10.72 -1.22
N ARG A 13 28.04 11.19 -2.30
CA ARG A 13 26.74 11.83 -2.25
C ARG A 13 25.76 10.71 -1.86
N ARG A 14 25.53 10.55 -0.55
CA ARG A 14 24.42 9.75 -0.03
C ARG A 14 23.16 10.25 -0.72
N SER A 15 22.58 9.41 -1.57
CA SER A 15 21.19 9.53 -1.99
C SER A 15 20.37 9.70 -0.72
N THR A 16 19.71 10.84 -0.56
CA THR A 16 18.73 11.04 0.49
C THR A 16 17.60 10.06 0.20
N MET A 17 17.69 8.82 0.68
CA MET A 17 16.51 7.96 0.78
C MET A 17 15.66 8.61 1.84
N SER A 18 14.70 9.42 1.39
CA SER A 18 13.63 9.90 2.23
C SER A 18 12.99 8.68 2.86
N ASP A 19 13.17 8.50 4.17
CA ASP A 19 12.49 7.43 4.89
C ASP A 19 10.99 7.67 4.73
N HIS A 20 10.25 6.65 4.31
CA HIS A 20 8.82 6.74 4.06
C HIS A 20 8.11 5.91 5.11
N VAL A 21 7.36 6.59 5.98
CA VAL A 21 6.52 5.91 6.96
C VAL A 21 5.19 5.59 6.28
N TYR A 22 4.83 4.32 6.31
CA TYR A 22 3.56 3.84 5.79
C TYR A 22 2.65 3.39 6.91
N ARG A 23 1.37 3.65 6.76
CA ARG A 23 0.34 3.04 7.59
C ARG A 23 -0.43 2.04 6.76
N ILE A 24 -0.66 0.88 7.37
CA ILE A 24 -1.49 -0.16 6.80
C ILE A 24 -2.78 -0.20 7.61
N THR A 25 -3.92 -0.15 6.92
CA THR A 25 -5.23 -0.37 7.51
C THR A 25 -5.89 -1.58 6.88
N GLU A 26 -6.74 -2.28 7.64
CA GLU A 26 -7.48 -3.43 7.14
C GLU A 26 -8.95 -3.05 6.92
N VAL A 27 -9.50 -3.46 5.79
CA VAL A 27 -10.89 -3.19 5.39
C VAL A 27 -11.47 -4.41 4.69
N VAL A 28 -12.78 -4.61 4.80
CA VAL A 28 -13.48 -5.61 3.99
C VAL A 28 -14.33 -4.89 2.96
N GLY A 29 -14.04 -5.13 1.68
CA GLY A 29 -14.87 -4.69 0.57
C GLY A 29 -15.90 -5.77 0.21
N SER A 30 -17.09 -5.38 -0.24
CA SER A 30 -18.16 -6.32 -0.60
C SER A 30 -18.81 -5.97 -1.93
N SER A 31 -19.27 -6.98 -2.67
CA SER A 31 -19.96 -6.85 -3.94
C SER A 31 -20.86 -8.03 -4.22
N THR A 32 -21.98 -7.82 -4.92
CA THR A 32 -22.80 -8.91 -5.49
C THR A 32 -22.32 -9.33 -6.87
N GLU A 33 -21.41 -8.58 -7.50
CA GLU A 33 -21.05 -8.75 -8.91
C GLU A 33 -19.76 -9.54 -9.09
N SER A 34 -18.68 -9.13 -8.40
CA SER A 34 -17.37 -9.77 -8.53
C SER A 34 -16.41 -9.44 -7.41
N VAL A 35 -15.33 -10.23 -7.31
CA VAL A 35 -14.19 -9.96 -6.43
C VAL A 35 -13.50 -8.63 -6.79
N ASP A 36 -13.29 -8.33 -8.08
CA ASP A 36 -12.70 -7.05 -8.53
C ASP A 36 -13.54 -5.85 -8.03
N GLN A 37 -14.86 -5.93 -8.17
CA GLN A 37 -15.75 -4.87 -7.73
C GLN A 37 -15.72 -4.71 -6.21
N ALA A 38 -15.68 -5.82 -5.46
CA ALA A 38 -15.52 -5.80 -4.00
C ALA A 38 -14.19 -5.11 -3.58
N ILE A 39 -13.10 -5.41 -4.29
CA ILE A 39 -11.79 -4.77 -4.03
C ILE A 39 -11.87 -3.27 -4.27
N ARG A 40 -12.39 -2.85 -5.43
CA ARG A 40 -12.54 -1.42 -5.78
C ARG A 40 -13.41 -0.69 -4.78
N THR A 41 -14.50 -1.30 -4.31
CA THR A 41 -15.38 -0.75 -3.28
C THR A 41 -14.63 -0.51 -1.97
N GLY A 42 -13.82 -1.48 -1.51
CA GLY A 42 -12.99 -1.34 -0.32
C GLY A 42 -11.95 -0.21 -0.44
N ILE A 43 -11.20 -0.18 -1.54
CA ILE A 43 -10.19 0.86 -1.80
C ILE A 43 -10.86 2.24 -1.88
N ALA A 44 -11.95 2.37 -2.63
CA ALA A 44 -12.67 3.64 -2.76
C ALA A 44 -13.16 4.17 -1.40
N ARG A 45 -13.58 3.28 -0.49
CA ARG A 45 -13.98 3.69 0.86
C ARG A 45 -12.79 4.20 1.69
N VAL A 46 -11.63 3.57 1.59
CA VAL A 46 -10.40 3.99 2.30
C VAL A 46 -9.89 5.33 1.74
N SER A 47 -9.85 5.47 0.41
CA SER A 47 -9.39 6.70 -0.26
C SER A 47 -10.24 7.94 0.03
N ARG A 48 -11.45 7.78 0.60
CA ARG A 48 -12.26 8.92 1.09
C ARG A 48 -11.73 9.51 2.40
N THR A 49 -11.00 8.73 3.19
CA THR A 49 -10.53 9.12 4.53
C THR A 49 -9.03 9.38 4.58
N VAL A 50 -8.24 8.76 3.69
CA VAL A 50 -6.79 8.89 3.66
C VAL A 50 -6.30 9.18 2.25
N ARG A 51 -5.23 9.96 2.15
CA ARG A 51 -4.55 10.27 0.88
C ARG A 51 -3.32 9.38 0.72
N GLY A 52 -2.76 9.34 -0.47
CA GLY A 52 -1.52 8.61 -0.73
C GLY A 52 -1.67 7.08 -0.61
N VAL A 53 -2.85 6.54 -0.93
CA VAL A 53 -3.01 5.08 -1.10
C VAL A 53 -2.16 4.66 -2.29
N GLU A 54 -1.19 3.78 -2.05
CA GLU A 54 -0.22 3.37 -3.06
C GLU A 54 -0.36 1.89 -3.43
N TRP A 55 -0.74 1.03 -2.48
CA TRP A 55 -0.97 -0.38 -2.75
C TRP A 55 -2.04 -1.00 -1.85
N PHE A 56 -2.47 -2.19 -2.24
CA PHE A 56 -3.31 -3.05 -1.43
C PHE A 56 -2.83 -4.51 -1.53
N GLU A 57 -3.14 -5.31 -0.52
CA GLU A 57 -2.92 -6.75 -0.47
C GLU A 57 -4.26 -7.42 -0.15
N ALA A 58 -4.72 -8.32 -1.01
CA ALA A 58 -5.87 -9.16 -0.72
C ALA A 58 -5.46 -10.31 0.21
N LYS A 59 -6.06 -10.36 1.40
CA LYS A 59 -5.75 -11.38 2.42
C LYS A 59 -6.66 -12.58 2.31
N GLU A 60 -7.94 -12.34 2.08
CA GLU A 60 -8.95 -13.39 2.10
C GLU A 60 -10.10 -13.00 1.18
N ILE A 61 -10.57 -13.96 0.40
CA ILE A 61 -11.77 -13.85 -0.41
C ILE A 61 -12.80 -14.78 0.20
N ARG A 62 -13.88 -14.20 0.69
CA ARG A 62 -15.05 -14.90 1.23
C ARG A 62 -16.26 -14.56 0.40
N GLY A 63 -17.34 -15.29 0.62
CA GLY A 63 -18.63 -14.90 0.11
C GLY A 63 -19.75 -15.48 0.94
N SER A 64 -20.90 -14.82 0.88
CA SER A 64 -22.15 -15.32 1.43
C SER A 64 -23.00 -15.83 0.28
N VAL A 65 -23.70 -16.95 0.51
CA VAL A 65 -24.64 -17.52 -0.45
C VAL A 65 -26.03 -17.48 0.16
N ALA A 66 -26.98 -16.85 -0.52
CA ALA A 66 -28.38 -16.77 -0.12
C ALA A 66 -29.26 -16.98 -1.36
N ASP A 67 -30.20 -17.92 -1.29
CA ASP A 67 -31.14 -18.22 -2.39
C ASP A 67 -30.47 -18.49 -3.76
N GLY A 68 -29.24 -19.02 -3.74
CA GLY A 68 -28.44 -19.28 -4.95
C GLY A 68 -27.64 -18.06 -5.46
N GLU A 69 -27.86 -16.88 -4.88
CA GLU A 69 -27.10 -15.66 -5.17
C GLU A 69 -25.84 -15.59 -4.31
N VAL A 70 -24.75 -15.09 -4.90
CA VAL A 70 -23.44 -14.98 -4.23
C VAL A 70 -23.11 -13.51 -3.99
N THR A 71 -22.73 -13.18 -2.76
CA THR A 71 -22.11 -11.91 -2.42
C THR A 71 -20.65 -12.14 -2.09
N PHE A 72 -19.75 -11.50 -2.82
CA PHE A 72 -18.31 -11.52 -2.61
C PHE A 72 -17.90 -10.54 -1.50
N GLN A 73 -16.96 -10.96 -0.67
CA GLN A 73 -16.36 -10.16 0.38
C GLN A 73 -14.84 -10.37 0.32
N VAL A 74 -14.07 -9.29 0.29
CA VAL A 74 -12.62 -9.34 0.17
C VAL A 74 -11.99 -8.56 1.30
N THR A 75 -11.25 -9.25 2.16
CA THR A 75 -10.44 -8.63 3.21
C THR A 75 -9.17 -8.08 2.57
N LEU A 76 -8.94 -6.78 2.71
CA LEU A 76 -7.85 -6.04 2.12
C LEU A 76 -7.00 -5.37 3.21
N LYS A 77 -5.68 -5.47 3.08
CA LYS A 77 -4.76 -4.52 3.69
C LYS A 77 -4.45 -3.42 2.71
N VAL A 78 -4.64 -2.17 3.10
CA VAL A 78 -4.39 -1.00 2.27
C VAL A 78 -3.26 -0.21 2.87
N GLY A 79 -2.18 -0.06 2.11
CA GLY A 79 -1.01 0.72 2.47
C GLY A 79 -1.09 2.12 1.89
N PHE A 80 -0.89 3.11 2.75
CA PHE A 80 -0.79 4.50 2.34
C PHE A 80 0.34 5.20 3.07
N ARG A 81 0.97 6.13 2.38
CA ARG A 81 2.06 6.92 2.93
C ARG A 81 1.52 7.91 3.94
N LEU A 82 2.20 8.03 5.08
CA LEU A 82 1.97 9.11 6.02
C LEU A 82 2.79 10.32 5.56
N GLU A 83 2.08 11.41 5.33
CA GLU A 83 2.67 12.75 5.24
C GLU A 83 2.67 13.32 6.67
N ASP A 84 3.79 13.94 7.07
CA ASP A 84 3.99 14.51 8.42
C ASP A 84 2.96 15.62 8.71
#